data_AF-A0A538LLH4-F1
#
_entry.id   AF-A0A538LLH4-F1
#
_cell.length_a   1.000
_cell.length_b   1.000
_cell.length_c   1.000
_cell.angle_alpha   90.00
_cell.angle_beta   90.00
_cell.angle_gamma   90.00
#
_symmetry.space_group_name_H-M   'P 1'
#
loop_
_entity.id
_entity.type
_entity.pdbx_description
1 polymer ?
#
loop_
_entity_poly.entity_id
_entity_poly.type
_entity_poly.pdbx_seq_one_letter_code
_entity_poly.pdbx_strand_id
1 'polypeptide(L)' 'MSFLPYGVAAWLFMIGLYGLASSENLIGMVICLAVLQSSTYVLLLAIGYRSHASAPIFADIPPGSRAVDPVV' A
#
# COMPACT_ATOMS: atom_id res chain seq x y z
N MET A 1 10.40 -5.10 -12.01
CA MET A 1 9.11 -4.83 -11.37
C MET A 1 8.41 -6.15 -11.15
N SER A 2 8.58 -6.77 -9.98
CA SER A 2 7.81 -7.97 -9.67
C SER A 2 6.34 -7.56 -9.56
N PHE A 3 5.44 -8.30 -10.20
CA PHE A 3 3.98 -8.07 -10.13
C PHE A 3 3.39 -8.37 -8.73
N LEU A 4 4.22 -8.91 -7.84
CA LEU A 4 3.93 -9.29 -6.46
C LEU A 4 3.20 -8.22 -5.63
N PRO A 5 3.69 -6.98 -5.46
CA PRO A 5 3.02 -5.95 -4.66
C PRO A 5 1.60 -5.61 -5.15
N TYR A 6 1.37 -5.59 -6.48
CA TYR A 6 0.04 -5.39 -7.04
C TYR A 6 -0.88 -6.58 -6.74
N GLY A 7 -0.37 -7.81 -6.84
CA GLY A 7 -1.11 -9.02 -6.47
C GLY A 7 -1.49 -9.05 -4.99
N VAL A 8 -0.59 -8.63 -4.10
CA VAL A 8 -0.84 -8.54 -2.66
C VAL A 8 -1.89 -7.47 -2.34
N ALA A 9 -1.82 -6.30 -2.98
CA ALA A 9 -2.82 -5.26 -2.81
C ALA A 9 -4.22 -5.73 -3.23
N ALA A 10 -4.33 -6.38 -4.40
CA ALA A 10 -5.60 -6.94 -4.88
C ALA A 10 -6.13 -8.04 -3.96
N TRP A 11 -5.26 -8.90 -3.45
CA TRP A 11 -5.62 -9.97 -2.51
C TRP A 11 -6.16 -9.42 -1.18
N LEU A 12 -5.47 -8.44 -0.58
CA LEU A 12 -5.92 -7.78 0.65
C LEU A 12 -7.26 -7.06 0.46
N PHE A 13 -7.45 -6.41 -0.69
CA PHE A 13 -8.72 -5.77 -1.02
C PHE A 13 -9.86 -6.79 -1.10
N MET A 14 -9.66 -7.91 -1.82
CA MET A 14 -10.67 -8.97 -1.95
C MET A 14 -11.04 -9.60 -0.60
N ILE A 15 -10.05 -9.90 0.26
CA ILE A 15 -10.30 -10.46 1.59
C ILE A 15 -11.02 -9.45 2.49
N GLY A 16 -10.63 -8.17 2.47
CA GLY A 16 -11.29 -7.12 3.24
C GLY A 16 -12.77 -6.96 2.83
N LEU A 17 -13.06 -7.04 1.53
CA LEU A 17 -14.42 -6.93 0.99
C LEU A 17 -15.28 -8.14 1.35
N TYR A 18 -14.71 -9.35 1.25
CA TYR A 18 -15.39 -10.58 1.65
C TYR A 18 -15.68 -10.59 3.16
N GLY A 19 -14.72 -10.17 3.97
CA GLY A 19 -14.88 -10.05 5.42
C GLY A 19 -15.94 -9.01 5.80
N LEU A 20 -16.02 -7.89 5.08
CA LEU A 20 -17.05 -6.87 5.30
C LEU A 20 -18.45 -7.39 4.96
N ALA A 21 -18.60 -8.12 3.85
CA ALA A 21 -19.89 -8.67 3.42
C ALA A 21 -20.38 -9.82 4.30
N SER A 22 -19.48 -10.61 4.88
CA SER A 22 -19.82 -11.77 5.70
C SER A 22 -19.94 -11.46 7.21
N SER A 23 -19.60 -10.26 7.66
CA SER A 23 -19.54 -9.93 9.09
C SER A 23 -20.87 -9.42 9.64
N GLU A 24 -21.46 -10.14 10.60
CA GLU A 24 -22.64 -9.69 11.34
C GLU A 24 -22.28 -8.81 12.56
N ASN A 25 -21.01 -8.85 13.00
CA ASN A 25 -20.53 -8.11 14.17
C ASN A 25 -19.91 -6.77 13.76
N LEU A 26 -20.35 -5.66 14.37
CA LEU A 26 -19.83 -4.31 14.10
C LEU A 26 -18.31 -4.20 14.28
N ILE A 27 -17.74 -4.85 15.30
CA ILE A 27 -16.30 -4.87 15.54
C ILE A 27 -15.56 -5.61 14.40
N GLY A 28 -16.13 -6.71 13.92
CA GLY A 28 -15.59 -7.48 12.80
C GLY A 28 -15.61 -6.67 11.50
N MET A 29 -16.68 -5.91 11.25
CA MET A 29 -16.76 -4.98 10.12
C MET A 29 -15.67 -3.90 10.17
N VAL A 30 -15.42 -3.29 11.34
CA VAL A 30 -14.36 -2.27 11.50
C VAL A 30 -12.98 -2.85 11.21
N ILE A 31 -12.70 -4.08 11.69
CA ILE A 31 -11.44 -4.77 11.41
C ILE A 31 -11.30 -5.05 9.91
N CYS A 32 -12.35 -5.54 9.25
CA CYS A 32 -12.33 -5.78 7.79
C CYS A 32 -12.15 -4.48 7.00
N LEU A 33 -12.76 -3.37 7.45
CA LEU A 33 -12.56 -2.04 6.89
C LEU A 33 -11.11 -1.56 7.01
N ALA A 34 -10.47 -1.79 8.17
CA ALA A 34 -9.06 -1.43 8.36
C ALA A 34 -8.13 -2.22 7.42
N VAL A 35 -8.43 -3.50 7.18
CA VAL A 35 -7.71 -4.34 6.20
C VAL A 35 -7.90 -3.80 4.77
N LEU A 36 -9.14 -3.44 4.43
CA LEU A 36 -9.48 -2.88 3.11
C LEU A 36 -8.78 -1.53 2.88
N GLN A 37 -8.73 -0.66 3.88
CA GLN A 37 -7.97 0.60 3.81
C GLN A 37 -6.47 0.34 3.66
N SER A 38 -5.93 -0.63 4.39
CA SER A 38 -4.50 -0.99 4.32
C SER A 38 -4.09 -1.45 2.92
N SER A 39 -4.98 -2.14 2.19
CA SER A 39 -4.73 -2.52 0.79
C SER A 39 -4.51 -1.30 -0.12
N THR A 40 -5.19 -0.18 0.15
CA THR A 40 -5.03 1.06 -0.62
C THR A 40 -3.65 1.66 -0.39
N TYR A 41 -3.15 1.67 0.85
CA TYR A 41 -1.79 2.12 1.13
C TYR A 41 -0.72 1.25 0.45
N VAL A 42 -0.91 -0.07 0.43
CA VAL A 42 0.00 -0.99 -0.28
C VAL A 42 -0.01 -0.74 -1.78
N LEU A 43 -1.18 -0.43 -2.37
CA LEU A 43 -1.30 -0.06 -3.78
C LEU A 43 -0.57 1.25 -4.10
N LEU A 44 -0.78 2.28 -3.30
CA LEU A 44 -0.12 3.58 -3.51
C LEU A 44 1.40 3.43 -3.43
N LEU A 45 1.90 2.73 -2.41
CA LEU A 45 3.32 2.43 -2.26
C LEU A 45 3.90 1.67 -3.47
N ALA A 46 3.13 0.75 -4.04
CA ALA A 46 3.54 0.00 -5.23
C ALA A 46 3.63 0.88 -6.49
N ILE A 47 2.82 1.94 -6.57
CA ILE A 47 2.82 2.90 -7.69
C ILE A 47 4.00 3.87 -7.59
N GLY A 48 4.29 4.40 -6.40
CA GLY A 48 5.40 5.32 -6.20
C GLY A 48 6.79 4.71 -6.15
N TYR A 49 6.84 3.39 -6.04
CA TYR A 49 8.10 2.68 -5.98
C TYR A 49 8.88 2.83 -7.29
N ARG A 50 10.05 3.46 -7.19
CA ARG A 50 11.01 3.60 -8.28
C ARG A 50 12.27 2.80 -7.93
N SER A 51 12.63 1.83 -8.78
CA SER A 51 13.88 1.06 -8.60
C SER A 51 15.11 1.96 -8.65
N HIS A 52 16.07 1.73 -7.76
CA HIS A 52 17.30 2.53 -7.57
C HIS A 52 17.06 3.98 -7.11
N ALA A 53 15.91 4.26 -6.50
CA ALA A 53 15.63 5.56 -5.94
C ALA A 53 15.72 5.52 -4.41
N SER A 54 16.37 6.52 -3.81
CA SER A 54 16.49 6.67 -2.36
C SER A 54 15.18 7.18 -1.74
N ALA A 55 15.02 6.98 -0.43
CA ALA A 55 13.96 7.63 0.33
C ALA A 55 14.04 9.16 0.12
N PRO A 56 12.90 9.87 0.06
CA PRO A 56 12.86 11.32 -0.17
C PRO A 56 13.21 12.08 1.12
N ILE A 57 14.35 11.74 1.72
CA ILE A 57 14.90 12.29 2.96
C ILE A 57 16.29 12.82 2.60
N PHE A 58 16.35 14.06 2.12
CA PHE A 58 17.57 14.70 1.60
C PHE A 58 18.54 15.18 2.70
N ALA A 59 18.56 14.52 3.86
CA ALA A 59 19.42 14.91 4.98
C ALA A 59 20.89 14.52 4.77
N ASP A 60 21.17 13.45 4.01
CA ASP A 60 22.51 12.86 3.89
C ASP A 60 22.84 12.38 2.45
N ILE A 61 22.18 12.95 1.43
CA ILE A 61 22.28 12.48 0.03
C ILE A 61 22.72 13.63 -0.90
N PRO A 62 23.67 13.41 -1.84
CA PRO A 62 24.07 14.45 -2.79
C PRO A 62 22.89 14.97 -3.65
N PRO A 63 22.87 16.29 -3.94
CA PRO A 63 21.82 16.91 -4.74
C PRO A 63 21.80 16.32 -6.16
N GLY A 64 20.61 15.92 -6.62
CA GLY A 64 20.41 15.26 -7.92
C GLY A 64 20.26 13.73 -7.86
N SER A 65 20.30 13.13 -6.67
CA SER A 65 19.97 11.72 -6.46
C SER A 65 18.49 11.43 -6.78
N ARG A 66 18.23 10.31 -7.47
CA ARG A 66 16.86 9.87 -7.79
C ARG A 66 16.18 9.45 -6.48
N ALA A 67 15.04 10.06 -6.16
CA ALA A 67 14.21 9.70 -5.02
C ALA A 67 12.92 9.02 -5.48
N VAL A 68 12.35 8.16 -4.62
CA VAL A 68 10.98 7.67 -4.82
C VAL A 68 10.01 8.85 -4.72
N ASP A 69 8.85 8.73 -5.38
CA ASP A 69 7.87 9.81 -5.39
C ASP A 69 7.33 10.03 -3.95
N PRO A 70 7.44 11.25 -3.40
CA PRO A 70 7.01 11.54 -2.03
C PRO A 70 5.49 11.71 -1.90
N VAL A 71 4.76 11.80 -3.02
CA VAL A 71 3.30 11.99 -3.00
C VAL A 71 2.57 10.66 -3.11
N VAL A 72 2.98 9.80 -4.04
CA VAL A 72 2.51 8.41 -4.17
C VAL A 72 3.67 7.54 -4.55
#